data_AF-A0A5E3WZR7-F1
#
_entry.id   AF-A0A5E3WZR7-F1
#
_cell.length_a   1.000
_cell.length_b   1.000
_cell.length_c   1.000
_cell.angle_alpha   90.00
_cell.angle_beta   90.00
_cell.angle_gamma   90.00
#
_symmetry.space_group_name_H-M   'P 1'
#
loop_
_entity.id
_entity.type
_entity.pdbx_description
1 polymer ?
#
loop_
_entity_poly.entity_id
_entity_poly.type
_entity_poly.pdbx_seq_one_letter_code
_entity_poly.pdbx_strand_id
1 'polypeptide(L)' 'MPNNNNNSGSYSYTSSGTNSQGNHYCSRSYDNGGSGYHYSNSNGSYYYSNPNGSTYYNSGQGSSTYTAPSGYVHKSSSK' A
#
# COMPACT_ATOMS: atom_id res chain seq x y z
N MET A 1 -18.93 -3.85 12.05
CA MET A 1 -18.82 -3.71 10.58
C MET A 1 -18.29 -5.04 10.03
N PRO A 2 -18.83 -5.54 8.90
CA PRO A 2 -18.72 -6.95 8.51
C PRO A 2 -17.31 -7.34 8.10
N ASN A 3 -16.92 -8.51 8.62
CA ASN A 3 -15.74 -9.31 8.32
C ASN A 3 -15.78 -9.80 6.87
N ASN A 4 -15.06 -9.13 5.95
CA ASN A 4 -14.94 -9.59 4.56
C ASN A 4 -13.67 -10.41 4.39
N ASN A 5 -13.81 -11.72 4.63
CA ASN A 5 -12.82 -12.76 4.41
C ASN A 5 -12.50 -12.87 2.90
N ASN A 6 -11.48 -12.14 2.45
CA ASN A 6 -10.80 -12.40 1.19
C ASN A 6 -9.43 -13.01 1.49
N ASN A 7 -9.34 -14.31 1.30
CA ASN A 7 -8.14 -15.13 1.46
C ASN A 7 -7.04 -14.62 0.51
N SER A 8 -6.07 -13.88 1.05
CA SER A 8 -4.83 -13.46 0.35
C SER A 8 -3.78 -13.11 1.40
N GLY A 9 -3.20 -14.15 2.02
CA GLY A 9 -2.27 -14.03 3.14
C GLY A 9 -2.96 -13.63 4.44
N SER A 10 -2.74 -14.37 5.51
CA SER A 10 -3.25 -14.01 6.83
C SER A 10 -2.58 -12.70 7.26
N TYR A 11 -3.29 -11.58 7.08
CA TYR A 11 -2.90 -10.29 7.63
C TYR A 11 -4.08 -9.70 8.40
N SER A 12 -3.76 -9.13 9.56
CA SER A 12 -4.68 -8.40 10.40
C SER A 12 -4.56 -6.91 10.09
N TYR A 13 -5.69 -6.25 9.90
CA TYR A 13 -5.72 -4.79 9.83
C TYR A 13 -5.44 -4.23 11.23
N THR A 14 -4.29 -3.58 11.41
CA THR A 14 -3.88 -3.05 12.72
C THR A 14 -4.36 -1.63 12.95
N SER A 15 -4.46 -0.85 11.88
CA SER A 15 -5.00 0.51 11.95
C SER A 15 -5.48 0.92 10.58
N SER A 16 -6.57 1.67 10.51
CA SER A 16 -7.02 2.30 9.29
C SER A 16 -7.75 3.58 9.61
N GLY A 17 -7.71 4.54 8.68
CA GLY A 17 -8.44 5.78 8.83
C GLY A 17 -8.55 6.52 7.52
N THR A 18 -9.37 7.56 7.55
CA THR A 18 -9.55 8.50 6.45
C THR A 18 -9.31 9.89 7.00
N ASN A 19 -8.48 10.67 6.32
CA ASN A 19 -8.24 12.06 6.72
C ASN A 19 -9.32 12.99 6.13
N SER A 20 -9.36 14.25 6.57
CA SER A 20 -10.36 15.24 6.12
C SER A 20 -10.28 15.57 4.62
N GLN A 21 -9.23 15.15 3.93
CA GLN A 21 -9.06 15.31 2.47
C GLN A 21 -9.59 14.09 1.69
N GLY A 22 -10.12 13.08 2.38
CA GLY A 22 -10.61 11.84 1.80
C GLY A 22 -9.52 10.79 1.54
N ASN A 23 -8.28 11.04 1.95
CA ASN A 23 -7.21 10.06 1.77
C ASN A 23 -7.37 8.94 2.80
N HIS A 24 -7.33 7.69 2.34
CA HIS A 24 -7.45 6.51 3.16
C HIS A 24 -6.08 5.90 3.43
N TYR A 25 -5.82 5.55 4.69
CA TYR A 25 -4.60 4.86 5.08
C TYR A 25 -4.95 3.60 5.88
N CYS A 26 -4.12 2.59 5.72
CA CYS A 26 -4.35 1.28 6.27
C CYS A 26 -3.01 0.59 6.58
N SER A 27 -2.78 0.33 7.86
CA SER A 27 -1.71 -0.51 8.38
C SER A 27 -2.20 -1.94 8.54
N ARG A 28 -1.35 -2.88 8.16
CA ARG A 28 -1.59 -4.32 8.16
C ARG A 28 -0.43 -5.00 8.88
N SER A 29 -0.71 -6.00 9.70
CA SER A 29 0.31 -6.89 10.26
C SER A 29 0.07 -8.30 9.79
N TYR A 30 1.12 -8.92 9.28
CA TYR A 30 1.12 -10.28 8.79
C TYR A 30 1.62 -11.19 9.91
N ASP A 31 1.12 -12.43 9.94
CA ASP A 31 1.47 -13.39 11.00
C ASP A 31 2.97 -13.73 11.06
N ASN A 32 3.70 -13.51 9.95
CA ASN A 32 5.16 -13.65 9.88
C ASN A 32 5.94 -12.47 10.52
N GLY A 33 5.28 -11.62 11.32
CA GLY A 33 5.88 -10.44 11.97
C GLY A 33 6.12 -9.24 11.04
N GLY A 34 5.78 -9.40 9.76
CA GLY A 34 5.89 -8.35 8.77
C GLY A 34 4.77 -7.33 8.88
N SER A 35 5.05 -6.04 8.69
CA SER A 35 4.02 -5.00 8.63
C SER A 35 3.91 -4.42 7.23
N GLY A 36 2.69 -4.33 6.71
CA GLY A 36 2.37 -3.66 5.46
C GLY A 36 1.64 -2.37 5.70
N TYR A 37 1.77 -1.43 4.76
CA TYR A 37 1.05 -0.17 4.80
C TYR A 37 0.49 0.14 3.43
N HIS A 38 -0.72 0.66 3.40
CA HIS A 38 -1.38 1.08 2.19
C HIS A 38 -1.95 2.49 2.40
N TYR A 39 -1.70 3.36 1.45
CA TYR A 39 -2.17 4.74 1.47
C TYR A 39 -2.75 5.08 0.11
N SER A 40 -3.99 5.53 0.07
CA SER A 40 -4.70 5.93 -1.14
C SER A 40 -5.14 7.37 -1.02
N ASN A 41 -4.78 8.18 -2.00
CA ASN A 41 -5.16 9.57 -2.08
C ASN A 41 -6.44 9.71 -2.92
N SER A 42 -7.21 10.75 -2.62
CA SER A 42 -8.42 11.10 -3.38
C SER A 42 -8.15 11.44 -4.84
N ASN A 43 -6.91 11.82 -5.18
CA ASN A 43 -6.48 12.09 -6.56
C ASN A 43 -6.17 10.81 -7.37
N GLY A 44 -6.43 9.62 -6.82
CA GLY A 44 -6.17 8.33 -7.47
C GLY A 44 -4.73 7.81 -7.32
N SER A 45 -3.81 8.61 -6.78
CA SER A 45 -2.48 8.14 -6.43
C SER A 45 -2.53 7.24 -5.19
N TYR A 46 -1.68 6.21 -5.14
CA TYR A 46 -1.61 5.31 -4.00
C TYR A 46 -0.19 4.83 -3.74
N TYR A 47 0.03 4.37 -2.52
CA TYR A 47 1.30 3.88 -2.02
C TYR A 47 1.10 2.58 -1.26
N TYR A 48 2.03 1.65 -1.46
CA TYR A 48 2.16 0.40 -0.73
C TYR A 48 3.55 0.33 -0.13
N SER A 49 3.61 0.00 1.16
CA SER A 49 4.79 -0.51 1.83
C SER A 49 4.57 -1.97 2.11
N ASN A 50 5.42 -2.82 1.59
CA ASN A 50 5.33 -4.25 1.79
C ASN A 50 6.19 -4.69 2.97
N PRO A 51 5.84 -5.79 3.65
CA PRO A 51 6.61 -6.30 4.77
C PRO A 51 8.05 -6.68 4.44
N ASN A 52 8.32 -7.04 3.19
CA ASN A 52 9.66 -7.37 2.71
C ASN A 52 10.56 -6.13 2.55
N GLY A 53 10.08 -4.92 2.87
CA GLY A 53 10.81 -3.66 2.71
C GLY A 53 10.68 -3.03 1.33
N SER A 54 10.04 -3.70 0.36
CA SER A 54 9.73 -3.09 -0.93
C SER A 54 8.59 -2.09 -0.82
N THR A 55 8.61 -1.08 -1.67
CA THR A 55 7.55 -0.07 -1.74
C THR A 55 7.07 0.10 -3.17
N TYR A 56 5.82 0.50 -3.33
CA TYR A 56 5.25 0.78 -4.63
C TYR A 56 4.41 2.04 -4.55
N TYR A 57 4.72 3.00 -5.40
CA TYR A 57 3.99 4.25 -5.53
C TYR A 57 3.37 4.32 -6.92
N ASN A 58 2.11 4.71 -6.99
CA ASN A 58 1.42 5.05 -8.24
C ASN A 58 0.93 6.48 -8.13
N SER A 59 1.25 7.29 -9.13
CA SER A 59 0.85 8.70 -9.21
C SER A 59 -0.64 8.91 -9.52
N GLY A 60 -1.37 7.87 -9.93
CA GLY A 60 -2.73 8.00 -10.47
C GLY A 60 -2.78 8.64 -11.87
N GLN A 61 -1.63 9.04 -12.42
CA GLN A 61 -1.51 9.79 -13.68
C GLN A 61 -0.75 8.99 -14.75
N GLY A 62 -0.74 7.66 -14.64
CA GLY A 62 -0.03 6.80 -15.60
C GLY A 62 1.46 6.61 -15.32
N SER A 63 1.97 7.07 -14.17
CA SER A 63 3.32 6.72 -13.69
C SER A 63 3.29 5.95 -12.38
N SER A 64 4.19 4.98 -12.25
CA SER A 64 4.43 4.22 -11.03
C SER A 64 5.92 4.05 -10.75
N THR A 65 6.24 3.84 -9.48
CA THR A 65 7.60 3.66 -8.99
C THR A 65 7.59 2.50 -8.01
N TYR A 66 8.27 1.42 -8.37
CA TYR A 66 8.55 0.29 -7.49
C TYR A 66 9.96 0.43 -6.92
N THR A 67 10.10 0.35 -5.61
CA THR A 67 11.41 0.29 -4.93
C THR A 67 11.57 -1.08 -4.32
N ALA A 68 12.56 -1.84 -4.78
CA ALA A 68 12.93 -3.11 -4.21
C ALA A 68 13.53 -2.93 -2.80
N PRO A 69 13.53 -3.97 -1.95
CA PRO A 69 14.13 -3.89 -0.61
C PRO A 69 15.63 -3.59 -0.65
N SER A 70 16.29 -4.01 -1.72
CA SER A 70 17.69 -3.74 -2.03
C SER A 70 17.96 -2.29 -2.48
N GLY A 71 16.92 -1.45 -2.58
CA GLY A 71 17.02 -0.05 -2.99
C GLY A 71 16.93 0.19 -4.49
N TYR A 72 16.83 -0.86 -5.32
CA TYR A 72 16.63 -0.68 -6.76
C TYR A 72 15.27 -0.06 -7.05
N VAL A 73 15.27 1.04 -7.81
CA VAL A 73 14.06 1.76 -8.18
C VAL A 73 13.71 1.50 -9.65
N HIS A 74 12.53 0.95 -9.87
CA HIS A 74 11.93 0.76 -11.19
C HIS A 74 10.81 1.76 -11.37
N LYS A 75 10.99 2.70 -12.30
CA LYS A 75 9.95 3.67 -12.67
C LYS A 75 9.30 3.23 -13.97
N SER A 76 7.99 3.19 -14.00
CA SER A 76 7.19 3.01 -15.20
C SER A 76 6.38 4.28 -15.43
N SER A 77 6.31 4.72 -16.68
CA SER A 77 5.40 5.78 -17.11
C SER A 77 4.82 5.38 -18.45
N SER A 78 3.50 5.30 -18.53
CA SER A 78 2.81 5.24 -19.82
C SER A 78 3.06 6.57 -20.54
N LYS A 79 3.66 6.51 -21.74
CA LYS A 79 3.79 7.66 -22.65
C LYS A 79 2.47 7.93 -23.35
#